data_AF-A0AB32X220-F1
#
_entry.id   AF-A0AB32X220-F1
#
_cell.length_a   1.000
_cell.length_b   1.000
_cell.length_c   1.000
_cell.angle_alpha   90.00
_cell.angle_beta   90.00
_cell.angle_gamma   90.00
#
_symmetry.space_group_name_H-M   'P 1'
#
loop_
_entity.id
_entity.type
_entity.pdbx_description
1 polymer ?
#
loop_
_entity_poly.entity_id
_entity_poly.type
_entity_poly.pdbx_seq_one_letter_code
_entity_poly.pdbx_strand_id
1 'polypeptide(L)'
;MAGFIRTARRTILSASIPLTNGSGSRIATASSLLQYEPYATGTVHKSPFKANILRILSNEIEYQHDYAPPHQPATSFNSFMVEDRPGEKWVTMRGKHGDNEEIKIEVTMFDGCVFVPKPGEDSSGEDVLLHISLLVDISKGQGCPELEFLCSAWPGRLEIQRVYLLNRDRIVTNPYMGPDFRTFYSLVIRHLLGSEQATG
;
A
#
# COMPACT_ATOMS: atom_id res chain seq x y z
N MET A 1 15.67 16.77 25.66
CA MET A 1 14.34 16.22 26.02
C MET A 1 13.77 15.56 24.78
N ALA A 2 13.74 14.22 24.76
CA ALA A 2 13.34 13.44 23.59
C ALA A 2 11.81 13.32 23.55
N GLY A 3 11.19 13.84 22.48
CA GLY A 3 9.76 13.74 22.23
C GLY A 3 9.40 12.36 21.70
N PHE A 4 8.49 11.68 22.39
CA PHE A 4 7.91 10.42 21.97
C PHE A 4 6.99 10.64 20.76
N ILE A 5 7.43 10.25 19.55
CA ILE A 5 6.54 10.11 18.40
C ILE A 5 5.86 8.75 18.54
N ARG A 6 4.61 8.76 19.02
CA ARG A 6 3.76 7.58 19.12
C ARG A 6 3.06 7.38 17.77
N THR A 7 3.74 6.77 16.81
CA THR A 7 3.11 6.36 15.55
C THR A 7 2.14 5.22 15.84
N ALA A 8 0.84 5.51 15.75
CA ALA A 8 -0.19 4.49 15.83
C ALA A 8 -0.10 3.62 14.56
N ARG A 9 0.45 2.40 14.69
CA ARG A 9 0.35 1.37 13.65
C ARG A 9 -1.13 1.09 13.40
N ARG A 10 -1.66 1.57 12.28
CA ARG A 10 -2.98 1.18 11.78
C ARG A 10 -2.78 0.15 10.68
N THR A 11 -3.27 -1.06 10.92
CA THR A 11 -3.26 -2.15 9.93
C THR A 11 -4.33 -1.84 8.89
N ILE A 12 -3.93 -1.63 7.64
CA ILE A 12 -4.86 -1.64 6.51
C ILE A 12 -5.30 -3.09 6.33
N LEU A 13 -6.53 -3.40 6.75
CA LEU A 13 -7.13 -4.72 6.55
C LEU A 13 -7.66 -4.78 5.12
N SER A 14 -6.99 -5.56 4.27
CA SER A 14 -7.53 -5.96 2.98
C SER A 14 -8.73 -6.89 3.18
N ALA A 15 -9.87 -6.55 2.58
CA ALA A 15 -11.04 -7.42 2.55
C ALA A 15 -10.86 -8.47 1.43
N SER A 16 -10.04 -9.49 1.67
CA SER A 16 -10.07 -10.71 0.86
C SER A 16 -11.14 -11.66 1.41
N ILE A 17 -12.07 -12.06 0.54
CA ILE A 17 -13.13 -13.04 0.82
C ILE A 17 -12.48 -14.35 1.31
N PRO A 18 -12.81 -14.87 2.51
CA PRO A 18 -12.25 -16.13 2.98
C PRO A 18 -13.02 -17.31 2.38
N LEU A 19 -12.32 -18.22 1.69
CA LEU A 19 -12.79 -19.59 1.57
C LEU A 19 -12.67 -20.25 2.95
N THR A 20 -13.81 -20.69 3.47
CA THR A 20 -13.94 -21.30 4.79
C THR A 20 -13.35 -22.70 4.79
N ASN A 21 -12.47 -23.00 5.74
CA ASN A 21 -12.57 -24.22 6.54
C ASN A 21 -11.76 -24.09 7.83
N GLY A 22 -12.41 -24.45 8.94
CA GLY A 22 -11.98 -24.13 10.29
C GLY A 22 -10.79 -24.91 10.82
N SER A 23 -10.05 -24.28 11.72
CA SER A 23 -9.63 -24.84 13.01
C SER A 23 -8.82 -23.75 13.72
N GLY A 24 -9.27 -23.36 14.93
CA GLY A 24 -8.62 -22.30 15.69
C GLY A 24 -7.27 -22.73 16.25
N SER A 25 -6.28 -21.83 16.27
CA SER A 25 -5.16 -21.93 17.20
C SER A 25 -4.51 -20.59 17.52
N ARG A 26 -4.56 -20.33 18.83
CA ARG A 26 -3.77 -19.50 19.74
C ARG A 26 -2.57 -18.70 19.19
N ILE A 27 -2.60 -17.41 19.53
CA ILE A 27 -1.55 -16.40 19.35
C ILE A 27 -0.29 -16.79 20.12
N ALA A 28 0.86 -16.81 19.44
CA ALA A 28 2.19 -16.77 20.04
C ALA A 28 3.02 -15.69 19.33
N THR A 29 3.24 -14.58 20.03
CA THR A 29 4.16 -13.51 19.63
C THR A 29 5.60 -14.01 19.70
N ALA A 30 6.29 -14.01 18.57
CA ALA A 30 7.75 -14.14 18.51
C ALA A 30 8.31 -12.92 17.76
N SER A 31 8.89 -12.00 18.51
CA SER A 31 9.76 -10.93 18.00
C SER A 31 10.98 -11.56 17.34
N SER A 32 10.97 -11.63 16.00
CA SER A 32 12.10 -12.11 15.21
C SER A 32 13.12 -10.99 15.04
N LEU A 33 14.19 -11.06 15.83
CA LEU A 33 15.47 -10.45 15.48
C LEU A 33 16.06 -11.32 14.36
N LEU A 34 16.21 -10.75 13.16
CA LEU A 34 16.99 -11.35 12.09
C LEU A 34 18.48 -11.29 12.48
N GLN A 35 18.90 -12.23 13.33
CA GLN A 35 20.29 -12.63 13.42
C GLN A 35 20.52 -13.61 12.27
N TYR A 36 21.32 -13.19 11.30
CA TYR A 36 21.85 -14.06 10.27
C TYR A 36 22.88 -14.98 10.92
N GLU A 37 22.43 -16.12 11.46
CA GLU A 37 23.33 -17.17 11.95
C GLU A 37 23.90 -17.93 10.74
N PRO A 38 25.24 -18.04 10.61
CA PRO A 38 25.85 -18.90 9.63
C PRO A 38 25.60 -20.37 10.02
N TYR A 39 24.63 -20.99 9.34
CA TYR A 39 24.41 -22.43 9.19
C TYR A 39 25.04 -23.34 10.27
N ALA A 40 24.34 -23.53 11.38
CA ALA A 40 24.51 -24.74 12.18
C ALA A 40 24.05 -25.95 11.35
N THR A 41 25.01 -26.72 10.82
CA THR A 41 24.80 -27.99 10.11
C THR A 41 24.32 -29.08 11.07
N GLY A 42 23.05 -29.04 11.47
CA GLY A 42 22.32 -30.25 11.81
C GLY A 42 21.97 -30.97 10.51
N THR A 43 22.48 -32.19 10.30
CA THR A 43 22.15 -33.02 9.13
C THR A 43 20.72 -33.54 9.22
N VAL A 44 19.74 -32.63 9.11
CA VAL A 44 18.37 -33.00 8.83
C VAL A 44 18.38 -33.40 7.35
N HIS A 45 18.18 -34.69 7.06
CA HIS A 45 17.97 -35.16 5.70
C HIS A 45 16.83 -34.34 5.08
N LYS A 46 17.17 -33.37 4.24
CA LYS A 46 16.17 -32.57 3.52
C LYS A 46 15.45 -33.55 2.59
N SER A 47 14.13 -33.63 2.69
CA SER A 47 13.36 -34.46 1.77
C SER A 47 13.70 -34.07 0.32
N PRO A 48 13.70 -35.02 -0.63
CA PRO A 48 13.97 -34.72 -2.04
C PRO A 48 13.09 -33.58 -2.57
N PHE A 49 11.84 -33.49 -2.09
CA PHE A 49 10.93 -32.39 -2.39
C PHE A 49 11.47 -31.03 -1.90
N LYS A 50 11.84 -30.91 -0.62
CA LYS A 50 12.39 -29.67 -0.05
C LYS A 50 13.71 -29.27 -0.72
N ALA A 51 14.57 -30.25 -1.01
CA ALA A 51 15.82 -30.01 -1.72
C ALA A 51 15.56 -29.45 -3.14
N ASN A 52 14.56 -30.00 -3.83
CA ASN A 52 14.17 -29.50 -5.15
C ASN A 52 13.63 -28.06 -5.11
N ILE A 53 12.74 -27.74 -4.16
CA ILE A 53 12.22 -26.36 -4.02
C ILE A 53 13.34 -25.37 -3.69
N LEU A 54 14.24 -25.72 -2.77
CA LEU A 54 15.38 -24.86 -2.44
C LEU A 54 16.27 -24.61 -3.66
N ARG A 55 16.55 -25.65 -4.45
CA ARG A 55 17.31 -25.52 -5.70
C ARG A 55 16.63 -24.56 -6.66
N ILE A 56 15.32 -24.69 -6.86
CA ILE A 56 14.56 -23.82 -7.77
C ILE A 56 14.63 -22.37 -7.30
N LEU A 57 14.36 -22.11 -6.02
CA LEU A 57 14.39 -20.74 -5.48
C LEU A 57 15.79 -20.13 -5.51
N SER A 58 16.82 -20.89 -5.18
CA SER A 58 18.20 -20.41 -5.24
C SER A 58 18.60 -20.04 -6.66
N ASN A 59 18.30 -20.89 -7.64
CA ASN A 59 18.59 -20.62 -9.05
C ASN A 59 17.82 -19.39 -9.55
N GLU A 60 16.55 -19.23 -9.13
CA GLU A 60 15.75 -18.06 -9.52
C GLU A 60 16.32 -16.77 -8.92
N ILE A 61 16.71 -16.78 -7.64
CA ILE A 61 17.30 -15.60 -6.98
C ILE A 61 18.60 -15.20 -7.68
N GLU A 62 19.46 -16.16 -7.99
CA GLU A 62 20.73 -15.92 -8.71
C GLU A 62 20.47 -15.38 -10.12
N TYR A 63 19.55 -16.01 -10.85
CA TYR A 63 19.16 -15.55 -12.18
C TYR A 63 18.63 -14.10 -12.16
N GLN A 64 17.73 -13.76 -11.23
CA GLN A 64 17.18 -12.41 -11.13
C GLN A 64 18.21 -11.39 -10.66
N HIS A 65 19.11 -11.78 -9.75
CA HIS A 65 20.19 -10.91 -9.30
C HIS A 65 21.09 -10.46 -10.47
N ASP A 66 21.43 -11.39 -11.36
CA ASP A 66 22.32 -11.12 -12.48
C ASP A 66 21.60 -10.49 -13.69
N TYR A 67 20.38 -10.94 -13.97
CA TYR A 67 19.61 -10.48 -15.12
C TYR A 67 18.88 -9.15 -14.90
N ALA A 68 18.31 -8.95 -13.70
CA ALA A 68 17.49 -7.78 -13.36
C ALA A 68 17.80 -7.27 -11.94
N PRO A 69 19.02 -6.76 -11.71
CA PRO A 69 19.40 -6.25 -10.39
C PRO A 69 18.45 -5.12 -9.96
N PRO A 70 18.02 -5.07 -8.68
CA PRO A 70 17.08 -4.08 -8.22
C PRO A 70 17.65 -2.67 -8.37
N HIS A 71 16.88 -1.79 -9.00
CA HIS A 71 17.24 -0.38 -9.11
C HIS A 71 17.14 0.31 -7.75
N GLN A 72 17.93 1.39 -7.59
CA GLN A 72 17.80 2.23 -6.42
C GLN A 72 16.39 2.85 -6.38
N PRO A 73 15.65 2.74 -5.26
CA PRO A 73 14.34 3.34 -5.14
C PRO A 73 14.40 4.85 -5.38
N ALA A 74 13.39 5.38 -6.06
CA ALA A 74 13.28 6.82 -6.25
C ALA A 74 13.13 7.52 -4.90
N THR A 75 13.89 8.58 -4.67
CA THR A 75 13.83 9.39 -3.45
C THR A 75 12.93 10.62 -3.59
N SER A 76 12.49 10.91 -4.82
CA SER A 76 11.55 11.98 -5.11
C SER A 76 10.72 11.68 -6.36
N PHE A 77 9.56 12.30 -6.43
CA PHE A 77 8.67 12.28 -7.59
C PHE A 77 7.94 13.63 -7.66
N ASN A 78 8.19 14.40 -8.72
CA ASN A 78 7.74 15.79 -8.84
C ASN A 78 8.13 16.62 -7.58
N SER A 79 7.16 17.24 -6.92
CA SER A 79 7.35 17.99 -5.68
C SER A 79 7.28 17.15 -4.41
N PHE A 80 7.11 15.83 -4.53
CA PHE A 80 7.03 14.91 -3.40
C PHE A 80 8.38 14.25 -3.14
N MET A 81 8.76 14.21 -1.86
CA MET A 81 9.82 13.33 -1.37
C MET A 81 9.23 11.93 -1.18
N VAL A 82 9.97 10.91 -1.60
CA VAL A 82 9.58 9.50 -1.54
C VAL A 82 10.46 8.80 -0.53
N GLU A 83 9.84 8.16 0.45
CA GLU A 83 10.49 7.38 1.50
C GLU A 83 10.03 5.92 1.39
N ASP A 84 10.96 5.07 0.94
CA ASP A 84 10.83 3.62 1.03
C ASP A 84 11.46 3.14 2.34
N ARG A 85 10.77 2.27 3.07
CA ARG A 85 11.21 1.75 4.37
C ARG A 85 11.47 0.25 4.21
N PRO A 86 12.74 -0.17 4.08
CA PRO A 86 13.08 -1.56 3.82
C PRO A 86 12.41 -2.53 4.80
N GLY A 87 11.68 -3.50 4.28
CA GLY A 87 10.93 -4.50 5.07
C GLY A 87 9.47 -4.12 5.34
N GLU A 88 9.06 -2.88 5.09
CA GLU A 88 7.65 -2.49 5.02
C GLU A 88 7.10 -2.77 3.60
N LYS A 89 5.78 -2.98 3.47
CA LYS A 89 5.11 -3.24 2.18
C LYS A 89 4.31 -2.02 1.70
N TRP A 90 4.81 -0.84 2.01
CA TRP A 90 4.25 0.43 1.55
C TRP A 90 5.36 1.47 1.41
N VAL A 91 5.10 2.47 0.56
CA VAL A 91 5.97 3.64 0.37
C VAL A 91 5.23 4.88 0.85
N THR A 92 5.96 5.81 1.45
CA THR A 92 5.40 7.10 1.89
C THR A 92 5.89 8.21 0.99
N MET A 93 4.98 9.04 0.49
CA MET A 93 5.31 10.26 -0.25
C MET A 93 4.87 11.47 0.57
N ARG A 94 5.71 12.51 0.64
CA ARG A 94 5.41 13.75 1.38
C ARG A 94 5.68 14.96 0.51
N GLY A 95 4.73 15.87 0.47
CA GLY A 95 4.81 17.11 -0.30
C GLY A 95 4.08 18.24 0.41
N LYS A 96 4.26 19.45 -0.12
CA LYS A 96 3.51 20.63 0.31
C LYS A 96 2.74 21.21 -0.87
N HIS A 97 1.56 21.74 -0.58
CA HIS A 97 0.77 22.52 -1.53
C HIS A 97 0.54 23.93 -0.98
N GLY A 98 0.99 24.94 -1.72
CA GLY A 98 1.06 26.30 -1.21
C GLY A 98 1.92 26.41 0.06
N ASP A 99 1.61 27.39 0.90
CA ASP A 99 2.40 27.68 2.10
C ASP A 99 2.01 26.83 3.32
N ASN A 100 0.78 26.32 3.36
CA ASN A 100 0.16 25.83 4.59
C ASN A 100 -0.34 24.38 4.52
N GLU A 101 -0.44 23.77 3.33
CA GLU A 101 -0.96 22.40 3.21
C GLU A 101 0.18 21.39 3.11
N GLU A 102 0.21 20.43 4.04
CA GLU A 102 1.08 19.27 3.98
C GLU A 102 0.27 18.07 3.51
N ILE A 103 0.78 17.40 2.48
CA ILE A 103 0.18 16.20 1.87
C ILE A 103 1.10 15.02 2.14
N LYS A 104 0.55 13.98 2.73
CA LYS A 104 1.22 12.70 2.93
C LYS A 104 0.41 11.61 2.23
N ILE A 105 1.08 10.79 1.45
CA ILE A 105 0.48 9.67 0.72
C ILE A 105 1.17 8.40 1.17
N GLU A 106 0.43 7.42 1.67
CA GLU A 106 0.93 6.07 1.93
C GLU A 106 0.35 5.13 0.89
N VAL A 107 1.21 4.42 0.16
CA VAL A 107 0.83 3.56 -0.96
C VAL A 107 1.26 2.13 -0.68
N THR A 108 0.35 1.17 -0.76
CA THR A 108 0.68 -0.24 -0.58
C THR A 108 1.38 -0.83 -1.80
N MET A 109 2.08 -1.95 -1.61
CA MET A 109 2.33 -2.89 -2.72
C MET A 109 0.99 -3.39 -3.30
N PHE A 110 1.03 -3.98 -4.50
CA PHE A 110 -0.15 -4.56 -5.15
C PHE A 110 -0.91 -5.49 -4.20
N ASP A 111 -2.18 -5.20 -3.98
CA ASP A 111 -3.05 -5.87 -3.01
C ASP A 111 -4.34 -6.42 -3.64
N GLY A 112 -4.50 -6.27 -4.96
CA GLY A 112 -5.54 -6.91 -5.75
C GLY A 112 -5.15 -7.07 -7.21
N CYS A 113 -5.81 -7.99 -7.92
CA CYS A 113 -5.68 -8.14 -9.36
C CYS A 113 -6.97 -8.62 -10.01
N VAL A 114 -7.15 -8.29 -11.30
CA VAL A 114 -8.24 -8.77 -12.15
C VAL A 114 -7.68 -9.18 -13.50
N PHE A 115 -8.12 -10.33 -14.01
CA PHE A 115 -7.80 -10.79 -15.36
C PHE A 115 -8.82 -10.23 -16.35
N VAL A 116 -8.35 -9.62 -17.43
CA VAL A 116 -9.18 -8.99 -18.46
C VAL A 116 -8.83 -9.59 -19.81
N PRO A 117 -9.82 -9.95 -20.65
CA PRO A 117 -9.53 -10.42 -22.01
C PRO A 117 -8.78 -9.36 -22.81
N LYS A 118 -7.73 -9.77 -23.52
CA LYS A 118 -7.03 -8.86 -24.43
C LYS A 118 -7.96 -8.40 -25.56
N PRO A 119 -7.99 -7.10 -25.87
CA PRO A 119 -8.74 -6.61 -27.01
C PRO A 119 -8.02 -7.00 -28.31
N GLY A 120 -8.57 -7.98 -29.04
CA GLY A 120 -8.06 -8.41 -30.35
C GLY A 120 -8.61 -9.78 -30.76
N GLU A 121 -8.86 -9.97 -32.06
CA GLU A 121 -9.52 -11.17 -32.61
C GLU A 121 -8.66 -12.45 -32.50
N ASP A 122 -7.32 -12.29 -32.35
CA ASP A 122 -6.35 -13.39 -32.34
C ASP A 122 -5.64 -13.62 -30.99
N SER A 123 -5.95 -12.86 -29.94
CA SER A 123 -5.24 -12.98 -28.67
C SER A 123 -5.96 -13.91 -27.69
N SER A 124 -5.51 -15.16 -27.60
CA SER A 124 -5.93 -16.11 -26.54
C SER A 124 -5.38 -15.78 -25.15
N GLY A 125 -4.95 -14.53 -24.91
CA GLY A 125 -4.25 -14.10 -23.70
C GLY A 125 -5.12 -13.22 -22.83
N GLU A 126 -4.93 -13.34 -21.51
CA GLU A 126 -5.52 -12.45 -20.52
C GLU A 126 -4.47 -11.40 -20.10
N ASP A 127 -4.89 -10.15 -19.94
CA ASP A 127 -4.12 -9.10 -19.29
C ASP A 127 -4.44 -9.06 -17.80
N VAL A 128 -3.46 -8.66 -16.99
CA VAL A 128 -3.63 -8.52 -15.53
C VAL A 128 -3.67 -7.05 -15.17
N LEU A 129 -4.78 -6.60 -14.62
CA LEU A 129 -4.90 -5.27 -14.01
C LEU A 129 -4.59 -5.38 -12.51
N LEU A 130 -3.58 -4.65 -12.06
CA LEU A 130 -3.15 -4.64 -10.67
C LEU A 130 -3.77 -3.47 -9.92
N HIS A 131 -4.16 -3.72 -8.68
CA HIS A 131 -4.72 -2.73 -7.77
C HIS A 131 -3.72 -2.37 -6.68
N ILE A 132 -3.72 -1.10 -6.28
CA ILE A 132 -3.05 -0.60 -5.08
C ILE A 132 -4.02 0.21 -4.23
N SER A 133 -3.90 0.10 -2.90
CA SER A 133 -4.58 0.97 -1.95
C SER A 133 -3.71 2.15 -1.58
N LEU A 134 -4.34 3.32 -1.41
CA LEU A 134 -3.65 4.55 -1.01
C LEU A 134 -4.38 5.20 0.16
N LEU A 135 -3.60 5.76 1.08
CA LEU A 135 -4.09 6.67 2.11
C LEU A 135 -3.52 8.06 1.84
N VAL A 136 -4.37 9.06 1.70
CA VAL A 136 -3.95 10.45 1.48
C VAL A 136 -4.36 11.29 2.67
N ASP A 137 -3.38 11.79 3.42
CA ASP A 137 -3.58 12.73 4.51
C ASP A 137 -3.28 14.15 4.03
N ILE A 138 -4.18 15.09 4.31
CA ILE A 138 -4.00 16.53 4.09
C ILE A 138 -4.15 17.26 5.42
N SER A 139 -3.14 18.04 5.80
CA SER A 139 -3.16 18.86 7.01
C SER A 139 -2.86 20.32 6.71
N LYS A 140 -3.44 21.24 7.49
CA LYS A 140 -3.28 22.71 7.35
C LYS A 140 -2.42 23.34 8.46
N GLY A 141 -1.65 22.52 9.17
CA GLY A 141 -0.94 22.92 10.38
C GLY A 141 -1.73 22.71 11.67
N GLN A 142 -1.13 23.14 12.79
CA GLN A 142 -1.59 22.78 14.13
C GLN A 142 -2.97 23.39 14.48
N GLY A 143 -3.83 22.60 15.13
CA GLY A 143 -5.17 23.02 15.55
C GLY A 143 -6.25 22.98 14.46
N CYS A 144 -5.88 22.69 13.20
CA CYS A 144 -6.83 22.45 12.12
C CYS A 144 -7.15 20.95 12.02
N PRO A 145 -8.40 20.58 11.66
CA PRO A 145 -8.70 19.19 11.35
C PRO A 145 -7.93 18.74 10.10
N GLU A 146 -7.47 17.50 10.12
CA GLU A 146 -6.84 16.83 8.98
C GLU A 146 -7.88 16.07 8.17
N LEU A 147 -7.64 15.93 6.88
CA LEU A 147 -8.49 15.17 5.96
C LEU A 147 -7.74 13.91 5.52
N GLU A 148 -8.35 12.75 5.72
CA GLU A 148 -7.77 11.46 5.33
C GLU A 148 -8.68 10.80 4.28
N PHE A 149 -8.12 10.48 3.11
CA PHE A 149 -8.82 9.80 2.03
C PHE A 149 -8.32 8.37 1.94
N LEU A 150 -9.24 7.42 1.93
CA LEU A 150 -8.95 6.04 1.55
C LEU A 150 -9.26 5.89 0.06
N CYS A 151 -8.25 5.54 -0.73
CA CYS A 151 -8.35 5.47 -2.18
C CYS A 151 -7.97 4.09 -2.70
N SER A 152 -8.54 3.75 -3.86
CA SER A 152 -8.31 2.54 -4.63
C SER A 152 -7.86 2.95 -6.02
N ALA A 153 -6.66 2.52 -6.43
CA ALA A 153 -6.15 2.81 -7.76
C ALA A 153 -6.03 1.53 -8.58
N TRP A 154 -6.59 1.60 -9.78
CA TRP A 154 -6.46 0.65 -10.87
C TRP A 154 -5.75 1.36 -12.04
N PRO A 155 -5.23 0.63 -13.04
CA PRO A 155 -4.62 1.25 -14.20
C PRO A 155 -5.62 2.20 -14.88
N GLY A 156 -5.26 3.49 -14.96
CA GLY A 156 -6.09 4.54 -15.56
C GLY A 156 -7.29 5.01 -14.73
N ARG A 157 -7.44 4.54 -13.47
CA ARG A 157 -8.60 4.92 -12.64
C ARG A 157 -8.25 5.02 -11.15
N LEU A 158 -8.60 6.15 -10.54
CA LEU A 158 -8.50 6.38 -9.10
C LEU A 158 -9.89 6.57 -8.50
N GLU A 159 -10.20 5.83 -7.45
CA GLU A 159 -11.46 5.92 -6.71
C GLU A 159 -11.20 6.39 -5.28
N ILE A 160 -11.91 7.42 -4.85
CA ILE A 160 -12.01 7.76 -3.42
C ILE A 160 -13.08 6.82 -2.82
N GLN A 161 -12.65 5.92 -1.93
CA GLN A 161 -13.56 5.02 -1.24
C GLN A 161 -14.20 5.69 -0.03
N ARG A 162 -13.40 6.43 0.76
CA ARG A 162 -13.86 7.08 2.00
C ARG A 162 -13.09 8.37 2.25
N VAL A 163 -13.72 9.29 3.00
CA VAL A 163 -13.12 10.54 3.43
C VAL A 163 -13.42 10.74 4.92
N TYR A 164 -12.35 10.87 5.70
CA TYR A 164 -12.41 11.07 7.14
C TYR A 164 -11.95 12.47 7.48
N LEU A 165 -12.72 13.16 8.33
CA LEU A 165 -12.28 14.37 8.99
C LEU A 165 -11.71 14.01 10.36
N LEU A 166 -10.39 14.09 10.50
CA LEU A 166 -9.66 13.71 11.69
C LEU A 166 -9.30 14.94 12.51
N ASN A 167 -9.61 14.93 13.80
CA ASN A 167 -9.17 15.97 14.72
C ASN A 167 -8.20 15.35 15.72
N ARG A 168 -6.90 15.35 15.40
CA ARG A 168 -5.88 14.62 16.19
C ARG A 168 -5.67 15.20 17.60
N ASP A 169 -6.11 16.44 17.83
CA ASP A 169 -6.06 17.10 19.14
C ASP A 169 -7.22 16.70 20.08
N ARG A 170 -8.24 16.01 19.55
CA ARG A 170 -9.40 15.55 20.32
C ARG A 170 -9.54 14.04 20.17
N ILE A 171 -9.72 13.33 21.28
CA ILE A 171 -10.09 11.90 21.22
C ILE A 171 -11.52 11.82 20.70
N VAL A 172 -11.66 11.71 19.38
CA VAL A 172 -12.94 11.45 18.74
C VAL A 172 -13.10 9.94 18.67
N THR A 173 -13.93 9.38 19.55
CA THR A 173 -14.22 7.94 19.61
C THR A 173 -14.93 7.41 18.36
N ASN A 174 -15.59 8.29 17.60
CA ASN A 174 -16.27 7.91 16.37
C ASN A 174 -16.18 9.06 15.35
N PRO A 175 -15.06 9.20 14.63
CA PRO A 175 -14.92 10.25 13.61
C PRO A 175 -15.98 10.04 12.53
N TYR A 176 -16.55 11.14 12.03
CA TYR A 176 -17.47 11.06 10.91
C TYR A 176 -16.76 10.45 9.69
N MET A 177 -17.27 9.31 9.22
CA MET A 177 -16.60 8.51 8.18
C MET A 177 -16.89 8.96 6.75
N GLY A 178 -17.61 10.07 6.58
CA GLY A 178 -18.15 10.48 5.29
C GLY A 178 -19.27 9.53 4.82
N PRO A 179 -20.09 9.97 3.85
CA PRO A 179 -20.98 9.06 3.13
C PRO A 179 -20.19 8.17 2.16
N ASP A 180 -20.77 7.07 1.70
CA ASP A 180 -20.19 6.28 0.61
C ASP A 180 -20.13 7.13 -0.68
N PHE A 181 -18.94 7.31 -1.24
CA PHE A 181 -18.73 8.14 -2.42
C PHE A 181 -19.31 7.53 -3.71
N ARG A 182 -19.63 6.24 -3.71
CA ARG A 182 -20.30 5.58 -4.85
C ARG A 182 -21.72 6.12 -5.08
N THR A 183 -22.35 6.71 -4.06
CA THR A 183 -23.73 7.26 -4.12
C THR A 183 -23.78 8.79 -4.26
N PHE A 184 -22.64 9.47 -4.46
CA PHE A 184 -22.61 10.93 -4.52
C PHE A 184 -23.10 11.55 -5.83
N TYR A 185 -23.67 12.76 -5.71
CA TYR A 185 -23.97 13.64 -6.84
C TYR A 185 -22.67 14.02 -7.57
N SER A 186 -22.66 13.85 -8.90
CA SER A 186 -21.52 14.08 -9.80
C SER A 186 -20.82 15.44 -9.66
N LEU A 187 -21.51 16.45 -9.11
CA LEU A 187 -20.98 17.79 -8.84
C LEU A 187 -19.88 17.81 -7.76
N VAL A 188 -20.04 17.05 -6.67
CA VAL A 188 -19.06 17.04 -5.56
C VAL A 188 -17.79 16.29 -5.98
N ILE A 189 -17.95 15.16 -6.70
CA ILE A 189 -16.83 14.38 -7.23
C ILE A 189 -16.02 15.20 -8.23
N ARG A 190 -16.67 15.97 -9.12
CA ARG A 190 -15.99 16.88 -10.05
C ARG A 190 -15.19 17.96 -9.35
N HIS A 191 -15.68 18.47 -8.21
CA HIS A 191 -14.94 19.47 -7.44
C HIS A 191 -13.75 18.86 -6.70
N LEU A 192 -13.89 17.65 -6.15
CA LEU A 192 -12.80 16.94 -5.46
C LEU A 192 -11.69 16.46 -6.39
N LEU A 193 -12.03 16.05 -7.60
CA LEU A 193 -11.04 15.58 -8.59
C LEU A 193 -10.42 16.72 -9.40
N GLY A 194 -10.90 17.96 -9.23
CA GLY A 194 -10.51 19.09 -10.05
C GLY A 194 -11.08 18.96 -11.46
N SER A 195 -12.06 19.78 -11.80
CA SER A 195 -12.40 20.02 -13.20
C SER A 195 -11.23 20.74 -13.87
N GLU A 196 -10.45 20.05 -14.71
CA GLU A 196 -9.65 20.74 -15.73
C GLU A 196 -10.63 21.54 -16.60
N GLN A 197 -10.62 22.86 -16.41
CA GLN A 197 -11.13 23.80 -17.39
C GLN A 197 -10.14 23.75 -18.55
N ALA A 198 -10.39 22.87 -19.52
CA ALA A 198 -9.76 22.96 -20.83
C ALA A 198 -10.22 24.27 -21.48
N THR A 199 -9.39 25.31 -21.35
CA THR A 199 -9.46 26.53 -22.16
C THR A 199 -8.12 26.68 -22.84
N GLY A 200 -8.14 26.59 -24.17
CA GLY A 200 -6.98 26.62 -25.06
C GLY A 200 -7.33 25.98 -26.40
#